data_AF-A0A9D0Y3W7-F1
#
_entry.id   AF-A0A9D0Y3W7-F1
#
_cell.length_a   1.000
_cell.length_b   1.000
_cell.length_c   1.000
_cell.angle_alpha   90.00
_cell.angle_beta   90.00
_cell.angle_gamma   90.00
#
_symmetry.space_group_name_H-M   'P 1'
#
loop_
_entity.id
_entity.type
_entity.pdbx_description
1 polymer ?
#
loop_
_entity_poly.entity_id
_entity_poly.type
_entity_poly.pdbx_seq_one_letter_code
_entity_poly.pdbx_strand_id
1 'polypeptide(L)'
;MLIKLIVMCIIGLASGIVIAGGTFAFITWIGLVTRLATRTQTASHVLLYEDMVVLGAGIGNVLYLYEPTLLLGLSGLIAYGLFSGIFIGCLAVALADVIQTFPVFTKRAKIRKGTPYILLALAIGKGIGTLIQVFFRR
;
A
#
# COMPACT_ATOMS: atom_id res chain seq x y z
N MET A 1 -0.74 -26.83 30.19
CA MET A 1 -0.30 -25.42 30.12
C MET A 1 0.76 -25.21 29.03
N LEU A 2 1.86 -25.96 29.04
CA LEU A 2 2.95 -25.83 28.04
C LEU A 2 2.52 -25.99 26.57
N ILE A 3 1.70 -27.00 26.26
CA ILE A 3 1.22 -27.27 24.89
C ILE A 3 0.41 -26.08 24.34
N LYS A 4 -0.43 -25.45 25.17
CA LYS A 4 -1.19 -24.26 24.77
C LYS A 4 -0.27 -23.08 24.45
N LEU A 5 0.78 -22.88 25.25
CA LEU A 5 1.77 -21.81 25.04
C LEU A 5 2.55 -22.03 23.73
N ILE A 6 3.01 -23.25 23.49
CA ILE A 6 3.74 -23.60 22.26
C ILE A 6 2.85 -23.38 21.03
N VAL A 7 1.58 -23.81 21.07
CA VAL A 7 0.63 -23.62 19.97
C VAL A 7 0.35 -22.12 19.73
N MET A 8 0.18 -21.32 20.79
CA MET A 8 0.00 -19.87 20.67
C MET A 8 1.24 -19.17 20.08
N CYS A 9 2.45 -19.58 20.47
CA CYS A 9 3.69 -19.07 19.89
C CYS A 9 3.80 -19.40 18.41
N ILE A 10 3.46 -20.64 17.99
CA ILE A 10 3.52 -21.05 16.58
C ILE A 10 2.51 -20.25 15.76
N ILE A 11 1.26 -20.12 16.23
CA ILE A 11 0.22 -19.37 15.53
C ILE A 11 0.61 -17.89 15.42
N GLY A 12 1.15 -17.29 16.49
CA GLY A 12 1.59 -15.91 16.51
C GLY A 12 2.78 -15.64 15.56
N LEU A 13 3.77 -16.54 15.53
CA LEU A 13 4.90 -16.43 14.60
C LEU A 13 4.45 -16.64 13.15
N ALA A 14 3.60 -17.63 12.90
CA ALA A 14 3.09 -17.92 11.56
C ALA A 14 2.26 -16.75 11.01
N SER A 15 1.33 -16.21 11.80
CA SER A 15 0.53 -15.06 11.38
C SER A 15 1.40 -13.81 11.20
N GLY A 16 2.38 -13.58 12.07
CA GLY A 16 3.32 -12.47 11.94
C GLY A 16 4.12 -12.50 10.64
N ILE A 17 4.68 -13.67 10.28
CA ILE A 17 5.44 -13.85 9.03
C ILE A 17 4.52 -13.63 7.81
N VAL A 18 3.31 -14.17 7.83
CA VAL A 18 2.35 -14.01 6.72
C VAL A 18 1.96 -12.55 6.53
N ILE A 19 1.66 -11.83 7.62
CA ILE A 19 1.27 -10.41 7.56
C ILE A 19 2.45 -9.54 7.10
N ALA A 20 3.65 -9.74 7.65
CA ALA A 20 4.84 -8.99 7.27
C ALA A 20 5.23 -9.23 5.80
N GLY A 21 5.23 -10.49 5.36
CA GLY A 21 5.48 -10.83 3.95
C GLY A 21 4.41 -10.25 3.02
N GLY A 22 3.14 -10.30 3.42
CA GLY A 22 2.02 -9.77 2.64
C GLY A 22 2.08 -8.25 2.48
N THR A 23 2.34 -7.50 3.56
CA THR A 23 2.42 -6.04 3.50
C THR A 23 3.64 -5.58 2.71
N PHE A 24 4.80 -6.22 2.89
CA PHE A 24 6.01 -5.89 2.14
C PHE A 24 5.86 -6.19 0.65
N ALA A 25 5.35 -7.38 0.30
CA ALA A 25 5.07 -7.74 -1.09
C ALA A 25 4.08 -6.78 -1.75
N PHE A 26 3.04 -6.35 -1.01
CA PHE A 26 2.08 -5.37 -1.50
C PHE A 26 2.71 -3.99 -1.80
N ILE A 27 3.55 -3.48 -0.90
CA ILE A 27 4.22 -2.18 -1.07
C ILE A 27 5.18 -2.21 -2.28
N THR A 28 5.95 -3.29 -2.43
CA THR A 28 6.87 -3.47 -3.56
C THR A 28 6.11 -3.69 -4.88
N TRP A 29 5.00 -4.46 -4.86
CA TRP A 29 4.19 -4.74 -6.06
C TRP A 29 3.50 -3.50 -6.61
N ILE A 30 2.97 -2.62 -5.74
CA ILE A 30 2.43 -1.31 -6.16
C ILE A 30 3.50 -0.44 -6.82
N GLY A 31 4.78 -0.73 -6.60
CA GLY A 31 5.90 0.01 -7.16
C GLY A 31 6.09 1.36 -6.48
N LEU A 32 5.70 1.50 -5.20
CA LEU A 32 5.93 2.72 -4.43
C LEU A 32 7.44 3.03 -4.35
N VAL A 33 8.22 2.02 -3.97
CA VAL A 33 9.66 2.13 -3.72
C VAL A 33 10.43 2.45 -5.01
N THR A 34 10.16 1.70 -6.07
CA THR A 34 10.83 1.87 -7.37
C THR A 34 10.52 3.23 -8.00
N ARG A 35 9.32 3.76 -7.78
CA ARG A 35 8.88 5.06 -8.26
C ARG A 35 9.54 6.21 -7.51
N LEU A 36 9.69 6.10 -6.18
CA LEU A 36 10.49 7.05 -5.40
C LEU A 36 11.95 7.05 -5.87
N ALA A 37 12.56 5.87 -6.02
CA ALA A 37 13.94 5.75 -6.50
C ALA A 37 14.13 6.31 -7.92
N THR A 38 13.12 6.17 -8.80
CA THR A 38 13.17 6.74 -10.15
C THR A 38 13.07 8.28 -10.13
N ARG A 39 12.23 8.85 -9.24
CA ARG A 39 12.07 10.31 -9.12
C ARG A 39 13.29 10.98 -8.49
N THR A 40 13.98 10.30 -7.58
CA THR A 40 15.25 10.78 -7.01
C THR A 40 16.47 10.49 -7.90
N GLN A 41 16.26 9.95 -9.12
CA GLN A 41 17.33 9.54 -10.03
C GLN A 41 18.33 8.55 -9.38
N THR A 42 17.87 7.78 -8.40
CA THR A 42 18.69 6.85 -7.60
C THR A 42 18.15 5.42 -7.71
N ALA A 43 17.79 4.99 -8.93
CA ALA A 43 17.25 3.66 -9.20
C ALA A 43 18.25 2.52 -8.89
N SER A 44 19.54 2.83 -8.78
CA SER A 44 20.58 1.87 -8.38
C SER A 44 20.51 1.46 -6.90
N HIS A 45 19.86 2.25 -6.04
CA HIS A 45 19.83 2.03 -4.59
C HIS A 45 18.43 1.64 -4.08
N VAL A 46 17.65 0.89 -4.87
CA VAL A 46 16.28 0.46 -4.48
C VAL A 46 16.29 -0.35 -3.18
N LEU A 47 17.29 -1.21 -2.96
CA LEU A 47 17.43 -2.00 -1.72
C LEU A 47 17.50 -1.12 -0.46
N LEU A 48 18.19 0.03 -0.52
CA LEU A 48 18.25 0.94 0.63
C LEU A 48 16.88 1.51 0.97
N TYR A 49 16.05 1.81 -0.03
CA TYR A 49 14.69 2.28 0.23
C TYR A 49 13.82 1.17 0.82
N GLU A 50 13.97 -0.07 0.37
CA GLU A 50 13.26 -1.22 0.95
C GLU A 50 13.65 -1.43 2.42
N ASP A 51 14.95 -1.38 2.74
CA ASP A 51 15.44 -1.50 4.12
C ASP A 51 14.88 -0.38 5.02
N MET A 52 14.79 0.85 4.51
CA MET A 52 14.18 1.96 5.26
C MET A 52 12.67 1.75 5.51
N VAL A 53 11.95 1.15 4.56
CA VAL A 53 10.54 0.77 4.75
C VAL A 53 10.40 -0.31 5.82
N VAL A 54 11.27 -1.33 5.81
CA VAL A 54 11.29 -2.39 6.83
C VAL A 54 11.60 -1.81 8.21
N LEU A 55 12.60 -0.94 8.31
CA LEU A 55 12.95 -0.26 9.56
C LEU A 55 11.79 0.61 10.06
N GLY A 56 11.15 1.38 9.18
CA GLY A 56 9.99 2.19 9.51
C GLY A 56 8.80 1.37 10.00
N ALA A 57 8.52 0.22 9.36
CA ALA A 57 7.47 -0.70 9.78
C ALA A 57 7.80 -1.37 11.13
N GLY A 58 9.07 -1.69 11.38
CA GLY A 58 9.54 -2.21 12.66
C GLY A 58 9.34 -1.20 13.80
N ILE A 59 9.80 0.03 13.60
CA ILE A 59 9.62 1.13 14.57
C ILE A 59 8.12 1.40 14.79
N GLY A 60 7.33 1.47 13.71
CA GLY A 60 5.89 1.70 13.79
C GLY A 60 5.15 0.62 14.60
N ASN A 61 5.52 -0.66 14.42
CA ASN A 61 4.95 -1.75 15.22
C ASN A 61 5.33 -1.64 16.70
N VAL A 62 6.57 -1.28 17.03
CA VAL A 62 6.99 -1.07 18.42
C VAL A 62 6.21 0.09 19.06
N LEU A 63 6.06 1.21 18.34
CA LEU A 63 5.27 2.35 18.82
C LEU A 63 3.80 2.00 18.99
N TYR A 64 3.23 1.19 18.10
CA TYR A 64 1.85 0.72 18.19
C TYR A 64 1.62 -0.24 19.35
N LEU A 65 2.57 -1.15 19.62
CA LEU A 65 2.41 -2.19 20.63
C LEU A 65 2.63 -1.69 22.07
N TYR A 66 3.64 -0.84 22.26
CA TYR A 66 4.02 -0.38 23.61
C TYR A 66 3.32 0.91 24.04
N GLU A 67 2.58 1.55 23.12
CA GLU A 67 1.91 2.86 23.32
C GLU A 67 2.70 3.80 24.26
N PRO A 68 4.01 4.02 24.01
CA PRO A 68 4.78 4.88 24.90
C PRO A 68 4.13 6.28 24.88
N THR A 69 4.00 6.90 26.05
CA THR A 69 3.55 8.29 26.16
C THR A 69 4.58 9.20 25.51
N LEU A 70 4.46 9.33 24.20
CA LEU A 70 5.27 10.19 23.37
C LEU A 70 4.78 11.62 23.60
N LEU A 71 5.52 12.40 24.38
CA LEU A 71 5.42 13.87 24.34
C LEU A 71 6.04 14.40 23.04
N LEU A 72 5.59 13.88 21.89
CA LEU A 72 5.77 14.56 20.62
C LEU A 72 4.81 15.74 20.66
N GLY A 73 5.33 16.91 21.04
CA GLY A 73 4.58 18.16 21.02
C GLY A 73 4.05 18.50 19.62
N LEU A 74 3.53 19.71 19.45
CA LEU A 74 2.92 20.17 18.19
C LEU A 74 3.83 19.93 16.95
N SER A 75 5.15 20.08 17.11
CA SER A 75 6.14 19.85 16.05
C SER A 75 6.16 18.40 15.54
N GLY A 76 6.03 17.42 16.44
CA GLY A 76 6.00 16.00 16.09
C GLY A 76 4.73 15.61 15.33
N LEU A 77 3.59 16.21 15.71
CA LEU A 77 2.31 16.00 15.05
C LEU A 77 2.30 16.56 13.62
N ILE A 78 2.86 17.76 13.43
CA ILE A 78 3.00 18.40 12.12
C ILE A 78 3.92 17.57 11.22
N ALA A 79 5.07 17.14 11.75
CA ALA A 79 6.00 16.30 11.01
C ALA A 79 5.35 14.98 10.57
N TYR A 80 4.69 14.28 11.50
CA TYR A 80 3.98 13.04 11.21
C TYR A 80 2.88 13.23 10.15
N GLY A 81 2.08 14.30 10.27
CA GLY A 81 1.05 14.62 9.29
C GLY A 81 1.62 14.89 7.89
N LEU A 82 2.74 15.60 7.80
CA LEU A 82 3.40 15.91 6.53
C LEU A 82 4.00 14.65 5.88
N PHE A 83 4.72 13.82 6.66
CA PHE A 83 5.28 12.56 6.14
C PHE A 83 4.20 11.56 5.74
N SER A 84 3.14 11.41 6.54
CA SER A 84 1.98 10.57 6.21
C SER A 84 1.29 11.05 4.94
N GLY A 85 1.11 12.37 4.79
CA GLY A 85 0.53 12.97 3.58
C GLY A 85 1.35 12.69 2.32
N ILE A 86 2.68 12.84 2.38
CA ILE A 86 3.57 12.51 1.25
C ILE A 86 3.47 11.02 0.91
N PHE A 87 3.49 10.15 1.92
CA PHE A 87 3.39 8.71 1.72
C PHE A 87 2.07 8.31 1.06
N ILE A 88 0.93 8.80 1.56
CA ILE A 88 -0.40 8.54 0.98
C ILE A 88 -0.51 9.11 -0.44
N GLY A 89 0.07 10.29 -0.68
CA GLY A 89 0.13 10.89 -2.02
C GLY A 89 0.91 10.02 -3.01
N CYS A 90 2.07 9.51 -2.61
CA CYS A 90 2.87 8.60 -3.43
C CYS A 90 2.15 7.25 -3.67
N LEU A 91 1.49 6.71 -2.64
CA LEU A 91 0.66 5.51 -2.78
C LEU A 91 -0.48 5.71 -3.77
N ALA A 92 -1.20 6.83 -3.70
CA ALA A 92 -2.32 7.13 -4.59
C ALA A 92 -1.87 7.22 -6.06
N VAL A 93 -0.73 7.88 -6.32
CA VAL A 93 -0.15 7.96 -7.67
C VAL A 93 0.32 6.58 -8.15
N ALA A 94 0.95 5.78 -7.29
CA ALA A 94 1.39 4.44 -7.66
C ALA A 94 0.21 3.51 -7.99
N LEU A 95 -0.85 3.55 -7.18
CA LEU A 95 -2.09 2.82 -7.43
C LEU A 95 -2.76 3.24 -8.75
N ALA A 96 -2.80 4.55 -9.03
CA ALA A 96 -3.38 5.06 -10.27
C ALA A 96 -2.69 4.47 -11.51
N ASP A 97 -1.37 4.36 -11.49
CA ASP A 97 -0.62 3.78 -12.61
C ASP A 97 -0.82 2.27 -12.76
N VAL A 98 -0.91 1.53 -11.65
CA VAL A 98 -1.24 0.09 -11.68
C VAL A 98 -2.62 -0.13 -12.30
N ILE A 99 -3.59 0.72 -11.96
CA ILE A 99 -4.94 0.68 -12.55
C ILE A 99 -4.89 0.99 -14.04
N GLN A 100 -4.07 1.95 -14.48
CA GLN A 100 -3.92 2.26 -15.90
C GLN A 100 -3.22 1.15 -16.69
N THR A 101 -2.35 0.37 -16.06
CA THR A 101 -1.70 -0.77 -16.71
C THR A 101 -2.66 -1.95 -16.91
N PHE A 102 -3.72 -2.06 -16.11
CA PHE A 102 -4.67 -3.18 -16.20
C PHE A 102 -5.37 -3.28 -17.58
N PRO A 103 -5.94 -2.21 -18.15
CA PRO A 103 -6.48 -2.22 -19.52
C PRO A 103 -5.44 -2.55 -20.60
N VAL A 104 -4.18 -2.13 -20.40
CA VAL A 104 -3.08 -2.39 -21.35
C VAL A 104 -2.68 -3.87 -21.31
N PHE A 105 -2.62 -4.47 -20.11
CA PHE A 105 -2.40 -5.89 -19.93
C PHE A 105 -3.47 -6.72 -20.64
N THR A 106 -4.75 -6.31 -20.53
CA THR A 106 -5.85 -7.00 -21.24
C THR A 106 -5.79 -6.86 -22.76
N LYS A 107 -5.27 -5.73 -23.29
CA LYS A 107 -4.96 -5.60 -24.73
C LYS A 107 -3.83 -6.55 -25.16
N ARG A 108 -2.76 -6.64 -24.37
CA ARG A 108 -1.56 -7.44 -24.69
C ARG A 108 -1.79 -8.95 -24.58
N ALA A 109 -2.69 -9.40 -23.69
CA ALA A 109 -3.08 -10.81 -23.54
C ALA A 109 -3.89 -11.39 -24.73
N LYS A 110 -4.05 -10.64 -25.85
CA LYS A 110 -4.77 -11.06 -27.07
C LYS A 110 -6.20 -11.56 -26.78
N ILE A 111 -6.93 -10.94 -25.84
CA ILE A 111 -8.39 -11.11 -25.74
C ILE A 111 -9.03 -10.42 -26.95
N ARG A 112 -9.09 -11.14 -28.07
CA ARG A 112 -9.35 -10.62 -29.43
C ARG A 112 -10.67 -9.87 -29.64
N LYS A 113 -11.64 -9.92 -28.72
CA LYS A 113 -12.96 -9.26 -28.86
C LYS A 113 -13.51 -8.62 -27.57
N GLY A 114 -12.70 -8.38 -26.55
CA GLY A 114 -13.20 -7.98 -25.21
C GLY A 114 -12.73 -6.63 -24.68
N THR A 115 -11.65 -6.07 -25.21
CA THR A 115 -11.02 -4.90 -24.60
C THR A 115 -11.89 -3.64 -24.52
N PRO A 116 -12.67 -3.25 -25.56
CA PRO A 116 -13.58 -2.13 -25.41
C PRO A 116 -14.67 -2.40 -24.36
N TYR A 117 -15.11 -3.65 -24.19
CA TYR A 117 -16.12 -4.00 -23.19
C TYR A 117 -15.62 -3.84 -21.75
N ILE A 118 -14.36 -4.18 -21.46
CA ILE A 118 -13.78 -4.00 -20.12
C ILE A 118 -13.65 -2.51 -19.79
N LEU A 119 -13.23 -1.70 -20.76
CA LEU A 119 -13.12 -0.25 -20.58
C LEU A 119 -14.50 0.40 -20.45
N LEU A 120 -15.49 -0.07 -21.22
CA LEU A 120 -16.88 0.36 -21.13
C LEU A 120 -17.50 -0.03 -19.78
N ALA A 121 -17.27 -1.26 -19.30
CA ALA A 121 -17.73 -1.71 -17.98
C ALA A 121 -17.10 -0.88 -16.85
N LEU A 122 -15.81 -0.53 -16.95
CA LEU A 122 -15.14 0.33 -15.99
C LEU A 122 -15.70 1.78 -16.02
N ALA A 123 -15.95 2.31 -17.22
CA ALA A 123 -16.54 3.64 -17.41
C ALA A 123 -17.97 3.71 -16.87
N ILE A 124 -18.79 2.69 -17.15
CA ILE A 124 -20.15 2.54 -16.61
C ILE A 124 -20.09 2.40 -15.08
N GLY A 125 -19.20 1.57 -14.54
CA GLY A 125 -19.02 1.40 -13.10
C GLY A 125 -18.66 2.71 -12.40
N LYS A 126 -17.75 3.51 -12.97
CA LYS A 126 -17.46 4.86 -12.46
C LYS A 126 -18.65 5.81 -12.60
N GLY A 127 -19.36 5.78 -13.73
CA GLY A 127 -20.55 6.61 -13.95
C GLY A 127 -21.66 6.32 -12.94
N ILE A 128 -21.96 5.02 -12.71
CA ILE A 128 -22.93 4.58 -11.70
C ILE A 128 -22.46 4.96 -10.30
N GLY A 129 -21.19 4.75 -9.97
CA GLY A 129 -20.61 5.15 -8.68
C GLY A 129 -20.77 6.65 -8.41
N THR A 130 -20.52 7.49 -9.42
CA THR A 130 -20.74 8.94 -9.29
C THR A 130 -22.21 9.32 -9.15
N LEU A 131 -23.11 8.65 -9.87
CA LEU A 131 -24.56 8.88 -9.76
C LEU A 131 -25.09 8.52 -8.37
N ILE A 132 -24.69 7.36 -7.84
CA ILE A 132 -25.08 6.91 -6.50
C ILE A 132 -24.51 7.84 -5.43
N GLN A 133 -23.25 8.27 -5.55
CA GLN A 133 -22.65 9.20 -4.60
C GLN A 133 -23.38 10.55 -4.58
N VAL A 134 -23.87 11.02 -5.72
CA VAL A 134 -24.64 12.28 -5.81
C VAL A 134 -26.05 12.11 -5.23
N PHE A 135 -26.69 10.96 -5.45
CA PHE A 135 -28.05 10.71 -4.97
C PHE A 135 -28.11 10.38 -3.46
N PHE A 136 -27.08 9.72 -2.92
CA PHE A 136 -27.02 9.26 -1.53
C PHE A 136 -26.32 10.26 -0.58
N ARG A 137 -25.72 11.34 -1.12
CA ARG A 137 -25.13 12.44 -0.33
C ARG A 137 -26.04 13.67 -0.22
N ARG A 138 -27.30 13.53 -0.60
CA ARG A 138 -28.40 14.41 -0.20
C ARG A 138 -29.15 13.78 0.97
#